data_AF-A0A4X1SDK2-F1
#
_entry.id   AF-A0A4X1SDK2-F1
#
_cell.length_a   1.000
_cell.length_b   1.000
_cell.length_c   1.000
_cell.angle_alpha   90.00
_cell.angle_beta   90.00
_cell.angle_gamma   90.00
#
_symmetry.space_group_name_H-M   'P 1'
#
loop_
_entity.id
_entity.type
_entity.pdbx_description
1 polymer ?
#
loop_
_entity_poly.entity_id
_entity_poly.type
_entity_poly.pdbx_seq_one_letter_code
_entity_poly.pdbx_strand_id
1 'polypeptide(L)'
;THRPIPVHSFRQNYEAKRAHTHQAFFQEFEELKEVGKEQPRLEAEHPANTAKNRYPHVLPYDHSRVRLTLLDGEPHSDYINASFIPVGAFIATQGPLKKTLEDFWRLVWEQQVRVIVMLTVGMENGRVSAPLWLASRWQALPAGLAMVGTERSGQEVVGPQLTRWTSSPLPLPFLTVSTLPAPGPQGHRC
;
A
#
# COMPACT_ATOMS: atom_id res chain seq x y z
N THR A 1 -21.26 4.94 -7.16
CA THR A 1 -21.93 4.72 -8.46
C THR A 1 -21.14 3.71 -9.27
N HIS A 2 -21.76 2.63 -9.73
CA HIS A 2 -21.09 1.63 -10.59
C HIS A 2 -21.62 1.81 -12.02
N ARG A 3 -20.76 2.26 -12.95
CA ARG A 3 -21.10 2.46 -14.37
C ARG A 3 -20.20 1.55 -15.24
N PRO A 4 -20.49 0.25 -15.32
CA PRO A 4 -19.63 -0.69 -16.04
C PRO A 4 -19.67 -0.40 -17.54
N ILE A 5 -18.50 -0.41 -18.18
CA ILE A 5 -18.36 -0.24 -19.63
C ILE A 5 -18.09 -1.61 -20.24
N PRO A 6 -18.97 -2.14 -21.13
CA PRO A 6 -18.69 -3.38 -21.84
C PRO A 6 -17.40 -3.29 -22.65
N VAL A 7 -16.59 -4.35 -22.63
CA VAL A 7 -15.26 -4.38 -23.28
C VAL A 7 -15.35 -3.99 -24.77
N HIS A 8 -16.36 -4.50 -25.49
CA HIS A 8 -16.57 -4.19 -26.91
C HIS A 8 -16.86 -2.71 -27.17
N SER A 9 -17.41 -1.98 -26.20
CA SER A 9 -17.75 -0.56 -26.29
C SER A 9 -16.70 0.36 -25.66
N PHE A 10 -15.62 -0.20 -25.09
CA PHE A 10 -14.62 0.58 -24.35
C PHE A 10 -13.98 1.68 -25.19
N ARG A 11 -13.55 1.35 -26.42
CA ARG A 11 -12.91 2.32 -27.33
C ARG A 11 -13.82 3.50 -27.63
N GLN A 12 -15.06 3.23 -28.02
CA GLN A 12 -16.04 4.27 -28.33
C GLN A 12 -16.34 5.14 -27.10
N ASN A 13 -16.50 4.53 -25.93
CA ASN A 13 -16.76 5.27 -24.69
C ASN A 13 -15.57 6.17 -24.31
N TYR A 14 -14.35 5.66 -24.44
CA TYR A 14 -13.13 6.42 -24.19
C TYR A 14 -13.00 7.63 -25.15
N GLU A 15 -13.23 7.42 -26.45
CA GLU A 15 -13.19 8.48 -27.46
C GLU A 15 -14.23 9.57 -27.17
N ALA A 16 -15.47 9.17 -26.84
CA ALA A 16 -16.54 10.09 -26.48
C ALA A 16 -16.20 10.90 -25.22
N LYS A 17 -15.62 10.27 -24.19
CA LYS A 17 -15.25 10.96 -22.94
C LYS A 17 -14.03 11.86 -23.06
N ARG A 18 -13.09 11.50 -23.95
CA ARG A 18 -11.90 12.28 -24.26
C ARG A 18 -12.23 13.53 -25.07
N ALA A 19 -13.28 13.49 -25.88
CA ALA A 19 -13.73 14.64 -26.65
C ALA A 19 -13.97 15.88 -25.74
N HIS A 20 -13.92 17.07 -26.34
CA HIS A 20 -14.13 18.33 -25.62
C HIS A 20 -13.21 18.49 -24.39
N THR A 21 -11.90 18.30 -24.61
CA THR A 21 -10.87 18.52 -23.58
C THR A 21 -11.14 17.71 -22.30
N HIS A 22 -11.56 16.45 -22.45
CA HIS A 22 -11.80 15.52 -21.34
C HIS A 22 -12.89 15.97 -20.34
N GLN A 23 -13.81 16.87 -20.73
CA GLN A 23 -14.82 17.41 -19.82
C GLN A 23 -15.68 16.33 -19.16
N ALA A 24 -16.05 15.28 -19.89
CA ALA A 24 -16.83 14.17 -19.35
C ALA A 24 -16.04 13.35 -18.32
N PHE A 25 -14.75 13.12 -18.53
CA PHE A 25 -13.88 12.49 -17.53
C PHE A 25 -13.80 13.34 -16.25
N PHE A 26 -13.68 14.66 -16.40
CA PHE A 26 -13.61 15.55 -15.26
C PHE A 26 -14.91 15.50 -14.44
N GLN A 27 -16.07 15.57 -15.09
CA GLN A 27 -17.37 15.47 -14.40
C GLN A 27 -17.51 14.16 -13.62
N GLU A 28 -17.19 13.01 -14.24
CA GLU A 28 -17.23 11.72 -13.54
C GLU A 28 -16.25 11.64 -12.38
N PHE A 29 -15.08 12.25 -12.50
CA PHE A 29 -14.09 12.30 -11.43
C PHE A 29 -14.54 13.20 -10.27
N GLU A 30 -15.17 14.34 -10.56
CA GLU A 30 -15.72 15.23 -9.52
C GLU A 30 -16.80 14.54 -8.69
N GLU A 31 -17.64 13.69 -9.29
CA GLU A 31 -18.62 12.88 -8.55
C GLU A 31 -17.97 11.99 -7.48
N LEU A 32 -16.70 11.58 -7.66
CA LEU A 32 -15.99 10.71 -6.72
C LEU A 32 -15.52 11.44 -5.46
N LYS A 33 -15.44 12.78 -5.47
CA LYS A 33 -14.93 13.56 -4.33
C LYS A 33 -15.79 13.43 -3.07
N GLU A 34 -17.08 13.18 -3.25
CA GLU A 34 -18.02 13.03 -2.14
C GLU A 34 -18.07 11.59 -1.60
N VAL A 35 -17.39 10.63 -2.25
CA VAL A 35 -17.37 9.24 -1.81
C VAL A 35 -16.56 9.11 -0.51
N GLY A 36 -17.20 8.60 0.54
CA GLY A 36 -16.55 8.29 1.82
C GLY A 36 -16.17 9.50 2.68
N LYS A 37 -16.50 10.73 2.26
CA LYS A 37 -16.13 11.97 2.94
C LYS A 37 -16.59 12.04 4.40
N GLU A 38 -17.76 11.48 4.69
CA GLU A 38 -18.39 11.46 6.02
C GLU A 38 -17.93 10.30 6.93
N GLN A 39 -17.03 9.43 6.45
CA GLN A 39 -16.61 8.27 7.23
C GLN A 39 -15.65 8.67 8.36
N PRO A 40 -15.80 8.07 9.55
CA PRO A 40 -15.03 8.45 10.73
C PRO A 40 -13.56 8.03 10.63
N ARG A 41 -12.70 8.83 11.25
CA ARG A 41 -11.22 8.70 11.28
C ARG A 41 -10.67 8.96 12.68
N LEU A 42 -11.45 8.58 13.70
CA LEU A 42 -11.25 8.96 15.10
C LEU A 42 -9.89 8.49 15.62
N GLU A 43 -9.47 7.27 15.27
CA GLU A 43 -8.17 6.73 15.69
C GLU A 43 -7.01 7.45 15.02
N ALA A 44 -7.18 7.84 13.75
CA ALA A 44 -6.17 8.59 13.02
C ALA A 44 -6.02 10.03 13.52
N GLU A 45 -7.11 10.61 14.03
CA GLU A 45 -7.19 11.96 14.59
C GLU A 45 -6.83 11.99 16.10
N HIS A 46 -6.75 10.84 16.77
CA HIS A 46 -6.38 10.76 18.18
C HIS A 46 -5.01 11.39 18.44
N PRO A 47 -4.83 12.21 19.52
CA PRO A 47 -3.58 12.93 19.77
C PRO A 47 -2.32 12.05 19.76
N ALA A 48 -2.41 10.82 20.30
CA ALA A 48 -1.31 9.85 20.32
C ALA A 48 -0.88 9.38 18.91
N ASN A 49 -1.77 9.45 17.93
CA ASN A 49 -1.59 8.92 16.58
C ASN A 49 -1.33 9.99 15.53
N THR A 50 -1.69 11.26 15.78
CA THR A 50 -1.49 12.38 14.83
C THR A 50 -0.07 12.44 14.28
N ALA A 51 0.94 12.21 15.15
CA ALA A 51 2.34 12.27 14.78
C ALA A 51 2.80 11.06 13.92
N LYS A 52 2.00 9.99 13.82
CA LYS A 52 2.24 8.81 12.97
C LYS A 52 1.75 9.03 11.53
N ASN A 53 1.03 10.11 11.25
CA ASN A 53 0.53 10.46 9.91
C ASN A 53 1.53 11.32 9.14
N ARG A 54 1.79 10.97 7.88
CA ARG A 54 2.65 11.76 6.99
C ARG A 54 1.98 13.07 6.57
N TYR A 55 0.68 12.99 6.25
CA TYR A 55 -0.13 14.15 5.87
C TYR A 55 -1.39 14.22 6.75
N PRO A 56 -1.71 15.38 7.35
CA PRO A 56 -2.86 15.52 8.24
C PRO A 56 -4.22 15.26 7.58
N HIS A 57 -4.29 15.42 6.26
CA HIS A 57 -5.53 15.29 5.48
C HIS A 57 -5.64 13.93 4.77
N VAL A 58 -4.66 13.04 4.91
CA VAL A 58 -4.64 11.70 4.31
C VAL A 58 -4.66 10.68 5.45
N LEU A 59 -5.86 10.36 5.90
CA LEU A 59 -6.10 9.56 7.10
C LEU A 59 -6.93 8.32 6.75
N PRO A 60 -6.61 7.13 7.30
CA PRO A 60 -7.40 5.93 7.10
C PRO A 60 -8.76 6.06 7.80
N TYR A 61 -9.79 5.47 7.21
CA TYR A 61 -11.09 5.37 7.86
C TYR A 61 -11.11 4.27 8.91
N ASP A 62 -11.87 4.48 10.00
CA ASP A 62 -11.88 3.55 11.15
C ASP A 62 -12.38 2.15 10.81
N HIS A 63 -13.30 2.05 9.86
CA HIS A 63 -13.90 0.79 9.41
C HIS A 63 -12.99 -0.02 8.48
N SER A 64 -12.02 0.62 7.81
CA SER A 64 -11.11 -0.03 6.86
C SER A 64 -9.66 -0.06 7.33
N ARG A 65 -9.31 0.63 8.43
CA ARG A 65 -7.93 0.70 8.91
C ARG A 65 -7.37 -0.67 9.26
N VAL A 66 -6.07 -0.85 8.99
CA VAL A 66 -5.34 -2.00 9.54
C VAL A 66 -5.14 -1.78 11.04
N ARG A 67 -5.38 -2.82 11.83
CA ARG A 67 -5.19 -2.83 13.28
C ARG A 67 -4.03 -3.76 13.60
N LEU A 68 -2.96 -3.22 14.17
CA LEU A 68 -1.86 -4.04 14.67
C LEU A 68 -2.24 -4.65 16.02
N THR A 69 -1.54 -5.72 16.39
CA THR A 69 -1.66 -6.32 17.72
C THR A 69 -1.22 -5.29 18.76
N LEU A 70 -2.07 -5.02 19.76
CA LEU A 70 -1.76 -4.05 20.82
C LEU A 70 -0.54 -4.53 21.63
N LEU A 71 0.42 -3.64 21.85
CA LEU A 71 1.60 -3.91 22.68
C LEU A 71 1.27 -3.65 24.15
N ASP A 72 1.82 -4.49 25.02
CA ASP A 72 1.63 -4.38 26.46
C ASP A 72 2.17 -3.04 27.00
N GLY A 73 1.32 -2.31 27.74
CA GLY A 73 1.69 -1.02 28.32
C GLY A 73 1.71 0.16 27.35
N GLU A 74 1.38 -0.05 26.06
CA GLU A 74 1.34 1.02 25.05
C GLU A 74 -0.07 1.20 24.46
N PRO A 75 -0.89 2.08 25.05
CA PRO A 75 -2.17 2.47 24.47
C PRO A 75 -1.97 3.06 23.06
N HIS A 76 -2.85 2.70 22.11
CA HIS A 76 -2.80 3.14 20.69
C HIS A 76 -1.61 2.61 19.86
N SER A 77 -0.92 1.57 20.34
CA SER A 77 0.11 0.84 19.58
C SER A 77 -0.47 -0.03 18.45
N ASP A 78 -1.80 -0.12 18.34
CA ASP A 78 -2.53 -0.78 17.26
C ASP A 78 -2.63 0.09 15.99
N TYR A 79 -2.31 1.37 16.09
CA TYR A 79 -2.48 2.33 15.00
C TYR A 79 -1.29 2.36 14.04
N ILE A 80 -1.60 2.19 12.76
CA ILE A 80 -0.77 2.52 11.61
C ILE A 80 -1.65 3.16 10.52
N ASN A 81 -1.11 4.15 9.79
CA ASN A 81 -1.81 4.78 8.67
C ASN A 81 -1.84 3.85 7.44
N ALA A 82 -2.74 2.88 7.49
CA ALA A 82 -2.98 1.89 6.45
C ALA A 82 -4.46 1.49 6.41
N SER A 83 -4.97 1.10 5.24
CA SER A 83 -6.33 0.61 5.05
C SER A 83 -6.38 -0.62 4.15
N PHE A 84 -7.28 -1.55 4.48
CA PHE A 84 -7.65 -2.64 3.59
C PHE A 84 -8.44 -2.09 2.40
N ILE A 85 -8.06 -2.51 1.19
CA ILE A 85 -8.77 -2.24 -0.05
C ILE A 85 -9.61 -3.47 -0.36
N PRO A 86 -10.96 -3.37 -0.35
CA PRO A 86 -11.85 -4.51 -0.49
C PRO A 86 -11.66 -5.28 -1.80
N VAL A 87 -11.29 -4.56 -2.86
CA VAL A 87 -11.03 -5.12 -4.19
C VAL A 87 -9.58 -5.57 -4.28
N GLY A 88 -9.35 -6.89 -4.19
CA GLY A 88 -8.05 -7.50 -4.52
C GLY A 88 -7.08 -7.77 -3.36
N ALA A 89 -7.57 -7.80 -2.11
CA ALA A 89 -6.74 -8.14 -0.94
C ALA A 89 -5.46 -7.29 -0.83
N PHE A 90 -5.63 -5.98 -1.05
CA PHE A 90 -4.53 -5.02 -0.90
C PHE A 90 -4.65 -4.27 0.42
N ILE A 91 -3.50 -3.82 0.90
CA ILE A 91 -3.35 -2.84 1.96
C ILE A 91 -2.71 -1.61 1.33
N ALA A 92 -3.42 -0.49 1.33
CA ALA A 92 -2.83 0.80 0.99
C ALA A 92 -2.28 1.45 2.27
N THR A 93 -1.02 1.88 2.25
CA THR A 93 -0.37 2.55 3.39
C THR A 93 0.45 3.74 2.93
N GLN A 94 0.61 4.73 3.80
CA GLN A 94 1.56 5.80 3.54
C GLN A 94 3.01 5.26 3.43
N GLY A 95 3.89 5.99 2.76
CA GLY A 95 5.33 5.76 2.88
C GLY A 95 5.78 5.88 4.35
N PRO A 96 6.43 4.87 4.96
CA PRO A 96 6.77 4.86 6.38
C PRO A 96 7.58 6.09 6.81
N LEU A 97 7.32 6.59 8.02
CA LEU A 97 8.12 7.63 8.67
C LEU A 97 9.25 6.97 9.45
N LYS A 98 10.29 7.74 9.83
CA LYS A 98 11.37 7.23 10.69
C LYS A 98 10.84 6.57 11.98
N LYS A 99 9.76 7.13 12.54
CA LYS A 99 9.12 6.65 13.77
C LYS A 99 8.07 5.55 13.59
N THR A 100 7.54 5.35 12.38
CA THR A 100 6.54 4.30 12.09
C THR A 100 7.14 3.14 11.31
N LEU A 101 8.47 3.07 11.24
CA LEU A 101 9.17 2.04 10.49
C LEU A 101 8.97 0.65 11.12
N GLU A 102 8.96 0.58 12.45
CA GLU A 102 8.68 -0.65 13.17
C GLU A 102 7.23 -1.10 13.00
N ASP A 103 6.27 -0.18 13.15
CA ASP A 103 4.85 -0.44 12.88
C ASP A 103 4.62 -0.98 11.47
N PHE A 104 5.36 -0.46 10.48
CA PHE A 104 5.30 -0.95 9.11
C PHE A 104 5.77 -2.41 8.98
N TRP A 105 6.85 -2.79 9.67
CA TRP A 105 7.31 -4.18 9.67
C TRP A 105 6.37 -5.12 10.43
N ARG A 106 5.80 -4.64 11.54
CA ARG A 106 4.73 -5.34 12.25
C ARG A 106 3.54 -5.59 11.32
N LEU A 107 3.10 -4.59 10.56
CA LEU A 107 2.06 -4.76 9.54
C LEU A 107 2.42 -5.85 8.55
N VAL A 108 3.62 -5.81 7.95
CA VAL A 108 4.05 -6.80 6.96
C VAL A 108 4.03 -8.21 7.55
N TRP A 109 4.53 -8.37 8.77
CA TRP A 109 4.61 -9.64 9.46
C TRP A 109 3.22 -10.16 9.86
N GLU A 110 2.44 -9.37 10.59
CA GLU A 110 1.12 -9.75 11.11
C GLU A 110 0.13 -10.05 9.98
N GLN A 111 0.20 -9.29 8.87
CA GLN A 111 -0.68 -9.48 7.72
C GLN A 111 -0.13 -10.49 6.70
N GLN A 112 0.99 -11.16 7.00
CA GLN A 112 1.61 -12.17 6.12
C GLN A 112 1.84 -11.67 4.69
N VAL A 113 2.27 -10.42 4.59
CA VAL A 113 2.52 -9.73 3.32
C VAL A 113 3.63 -10.42 2.55
N ARG A 114 3.41 -10.62 1.24
CA ARG A 114 4.38 -11.24 0.34
C ARG A 114 4.93 -10.30 -0.72
N VAL A 115 4.22 -9.21 -1.02
CA VAL A 115 4.64 -8.28 -2.06
C VAL A 115 4.42 -6.86 -1.58
N ILE A 116 5.48 -6.06 -1.70
CA ILE A 116 5.46 -4.63 -1.40
C ILE A 116 5.69 -3.88 -2.71
N VAL A 117 4.69 -3.11 -3.12
CA VAL A 117 4.72 -2.29 -4.33
C VAL A 117 4.91 -0.83 -3.93
N MET A 118 5.99 -0.23 -4.44
CA MET A 118 6.32 1.15 -4.17
C MET A 118 6.12 2.02 -5.40
N LEU A 119 5.19 2.96 -5.30
CA LEU A 119 4.85 3.82 -6.42
C LEU A 119 5.66 5.11 -6.45
N THR A 120 6.38 5.48 -5.37
CA THR A 120 7.21 6.69 -5.35
C THR A 120 8.68 6.45 -5.65
N VAL A 121 9.29 7.45 -6.28
CA VAL A 121 10.74 7.60 -6.36
C VAL A 121 11.28 8.22 -5.07
N GLY A 122 12.46 7.78 -4.66
CA GLY A 122 13.09 8.15 -3.38
C GLY A 122 13.60 9.59 -3.25
N MET A 123 13.01 10.56 -3.93
CA MET A 123 13.38 11.97 -3.83
C MET A 123 12.14 12.86 -3.78
N GLU A 124 12.02 13.62 -2.70
CA GLU A 124 11.09 14.74 -2.58
C GLU A 124 11.95 15.96 -2.26
N ASN A 125 11.95 16.98 -3.12
CA ASN A 125 12.66 18.26 -2.94
C ASN A 125 14.18 18.16 -2.73
N GLY A 126 14.88 17.28 -3.48
CA GLY A 126 16.33 17.12 -3.37
C GLY A 126 16.81 16.43 -2.08
N ARG A 127 15.87 15.90 -1.28
CA ARG A 127 16.17 15.08 -0.09
C ARG A 127 15.74 13.63 -0.34
N VAL A 128 16.57 12.70 0.14
CA VAL A 128 16.31 11.26 0.09
C VAL A 128 15.03 10.94 0.86
N SER A 129 13.98 10.54 0.14
CA SER A 129 12.71 10.12 0.72
C SER A 129 12.84 8.74 1.37
N ALA A 130 12.02 8.49 2.40
CA ALA A 130 11.94 7.25 3.20
C ALA A 130 12.10 5.92 2.42
N PRO A 131 11.57 5.74 1.19
CA PRO A 131 11.92 4.70 0.22
C PRO A 131 13.39 4.25 0.20
N LEU A 132 14.34 5.18 0.12
CA LEU A 132 15.75 4.84 0.04
C LEU A 132 16.29 4.37 1.40
N TRP A 133 15.77 4.90 2.51
CA TRP A 133 16.15 4.46 3.86
C TRP A 133 15.69 3.03 4.12
N LEU A 134 14.54 2.65 3.57
CA LEU A 134 14.14 1.24 3.48
C LEU A 134 15.20 0.50 2.67
N ALA A 135 15.43 0.76 1.39
CA ALA A 135 16.48 0.02 0.65
C ALA A 135 17.88 -0.05 1.33
N SER A 136 18.34 1.02 2.00
CA SER A 136 19.65 1.10 2.66
C SER A 136 19.74 0.36 4.00
N ARG A 137 18.70 0.39 4.84
CA ARG A 137 18.75 -0.21 6.19
C ARG A 137 18.62 -1.75 6.16
N TRP A 138 18.29 -2.30 5.00
CA TRP A 138 18.11 -3.74 4.77
C TRP A 138 19.38 -4.45 4.36
N GLN A 139 20.43 -3.71 4.00
CA GLN A 139 21.77 -4.25 3.81
C GLN A 139 22.46 -4.61 5.14
N ALA A 140 21.87 -4.26 6.29
CA ALA A 140 22.52 -4.32 7.61
C ALA A 140 21.89 -5.32 8.60
N LEU A 141 20.95 -6.17 8.19
CA LEU A 141 20.34 -7.16 9.09
C LEU A 141 21.16 -8.47 9.14
N PRO A 142 21.40 -9.06 10.33
CA PRO A 142 22.16 -10.31 10.46
C PRO A 142 21.47 -11.50 9.78
N ALA A 143 22.29 -12.45 9.33
CA ALA A 143 21.95 -13.61 8.52
C ALA A 143 20.72 -14.40 9.00
N GLY A 144 19.74 -14.56 8.11
CA GLY A 144 18.53 -15.36 8.33
C GLY A 144 17.39 -15.07 7.34
N LEU A 145 17.45 -13.92 6.66
CA LEU A 145 16.48 -13.54 5.64
C LEU A 145 17.22 -13.25 4.32
N ALA A 146 17.22 -14.20 3.40
CA ALA A 146 17.78 -14.02 2.07
C ALA A 146 16.69 -13.48 1.12
N MET A 147 17.05 -12.62 0.16
CA MET A 147 17.05 -12.96 -1.28
C MET A 147 16.87 -11.78 -2.26
N VAL A 148 17.77 -11.81 -3.26
CA VAL A 148 17.60 -11.64 -4.73
C VAL A 148 16.94 -10.38 -5.30
N GLY A 149 17.78 -9.52 -5.87
CA GLY A 149 17.45 -8.71 -7.04
C GLY A 149 17.80 -9.48 -8.32
N THR A 150 16.89 -9.52 -9.29
CA THR A 150 17.18 -10.05 -10.63
C THR A 150 17.79 -8.94 -11.48
N GLU A 151 19.11 -8.99 -11.72
CA GLU A 151 19.67 -8.47 -12.96
C GLU A 151 19.39 -9.45 -14.11
N ARG A 152 19.31 -8.92 -15.33
CA ARG A 152 19.10 -9.72 -16.55
C ARG A 152 20.31 -10.61 -16.80
N SER A 153 20.29 -11.85 -16.32
CA SER A 153 20.85 -13.07 -16.94
C SER A 153 20.91 -14.17 -15.87
N GLY A 154 20.42 -15.35 -16.23
CA GLY A 154 19.95 -16.35 -15.26
C GLY A 154 21.02 -17.09 -14.44
N GLN A 155 20.66 -17.43 -13.21
CA GLN A 155 20.67 -18.77 -12.62
C GLN A 155 19.95 -18.75 -11.26
N GLU A 156 19.43 -19.90 -10.83
CA GLU A 156 18.42 -20.12 -9.78
C GLU A 156 19.01 -20.83 -8.56
N VAL A 157 18.67 -20.44 -7.29
CA VAL A 157 18.65 -21.34 -6.09
C VAL A 157 17.70 -20.85 -4.96
N VAL A 158 16.73 -21.73 -4.62
CA VAL A 158 15.94 -22.13 -3.41
C VAL A 158 15.98 -21.38 -2.03
N GLY A 159 14.78 -21.11 -1.43
CA GLY A 159 14.51 -20.84 0.02
C GLY A 159 13.24 -19.98 0.29
N PRO A 160 12.42 -20.17 1.38
CA PRO A 160 11.01 -19.77 1.39
C PRO A 160 10.76 -18.28 1.69
N GLN A 161 9.90 -17.69 0.85
CA GLN A 161 9.16 -16.42 1.00
C GLN A 161 9.92 -15.15 0.60
N LEU A 162 10.02 -15.00 -0.73
CA LEU A 162 10.55 -13.86 -1.47
C LEU A 162 9.56 -12.68 -1.46
N THR A 163 9.94 -11.53 -0.89
CA THR A 163 9.22 -10.26 -1.08
C THR A 163 9.79 -9.53 -2.30
N ARG A 164 9.00 -9.46 -3.39
CA ARG A 164 9.40 -8.76 -4.62
C ARG A 164 9.17 -7.26 -4.51
N TRP A 165 10.19 -6.48 -4.89
CA TRP A 165 10.16 -5.02 -4.94
C TRP A 165 10.05 -4.53 -6.38
N THR A 166 9.14 -3.59 -6.64
CA THR A 166 9.06 -2.88 -7.92
C THR A 166 8.78 -1.40 -7.68
N SER A 167 9.63 -0.52 -8.24
CA SER A 167 9.42 0.93 -8.25
C SER A 167 8.79 1.38 -9.56
N SER A 168 7.75 2.20 -9.50
CA SER A 168 7.09 2.84 -10.67
C SER A 168 7.38 4.35 -10.71
N PRO A 169 7.44 5.01 -11.88
CA PRO A 169 7.82 6.43 -11.99
C PRO A 169 6.69 7.46 -11.72
N LEU A 170 5.54 7.08 -11.17
CA LEU A 170 4.42 8.02 -10.96
C LEU A 170 4.41 8.62 -9.54
N PRO A 171 4.29 9.95 -9.37
CA PRO A 171 4.36 10.58 -8.07
C PRO A 171 3.04 10.40 -7.31
N LEU A 172 2.86 9.26 -6.64
CA LEU A 172 1.80 9.09 -5.65
C LEU A 172 2.40 8.53 -4.36
N PRO A 173 2.24 9.19 -3.19
CA PRO A 173 2.92 8.86 -1.93
C PRO A 173 2.53 7.53 -1.28
N PHE A 174 1.80 6.68 -2.01
CA PHE A 174 1.17 5.49 -1.49
C PHE A 174 2.00 4.25 -1.79
N LEU A 175 2.32 3.52 -0.75
CA LEU A 175 2.84 2.16 -0.82
C LEU A 175 1.62 1.23 -0.86
N THR A 176 1.57 0.35 -1.85
CA THR A 176 0.55 -0.69 -1.90
C THR A 176 1.20 -2.00 -1.51
N VAL A 177 0.55 -2.73 -0.63
CA VAL A 177 1.02 -4.00 -0.11
C VAL A 177 -0.02 -5.06 -0.45
N SER A 178 0.40 -6.22 -0.94
CA SER A 178 -0.52 -7.30 -1.30
C SER A 178 -0.34 -8.50 -0.38
N THR A 179 -1.46 -8.99 0.16
CA THR A 179 -1.53 -10.30 0.78
C THR A 179 -1.96 -11.28 -0.31
N LEU A 180 -1.05 -12.15 -0.74
CA LEU A 180 -1.48 -13.27 -1.58
C LEU A 180 -2.30 -14.21 -0.70
N PRO A 181 -3.42 -14.78 -1.19
CA PRO A 181 -4.10 -15.83 -0.46
C PRO A 181 -3.08 -16.93 -0.17
N ALA A 182 -3.01 -17.36 1.08
CA ALA A 182 -2.20 -18.51 1.44
C ALA A 182 -2.58 -19.67 0.50
N PRO A 183 -1.61 -20.41 -0.08
CA PRO A 183 -1.95 -21.64 -0.77
C PRO A 183 -2.73 -22.50 0.24
N GLY A 184 -4.01 -22.78 -0.08
CA GLY A 184 -4.83 -23.63 0.76
C GLY A 184 -4.12 -24.97 0.99
N PRO A 185 -4.39 -25.66 2.11
CA PRO A 185 -3.79 -26.96 2.36
C PRO A 185 -4.04 -27.86 1.15
N GLN A 186 -2.95 -28.31 0.53
CA GLN A 186 -3.04 -29.31 -0.53
C GLN A 186 -3.74 -30.52 0.08
N GLY A 187 -4.98 -30.75 -0.34
CA GLY A 187 -5.73 -31.93 0.05
C GLY A 187 -4.91 -33.15 -0.36
N HIS A 188 -4.40 -33.88 0.64
CA HIS A 188 -3.97 -35.24 0.46
C HIS A 188 -5.20 -36.01 -0.04
N ARG A 189 -5.19 -36.35 -1.34
CA ARG A 189 -6.05 -37.42 -1.85
C ARG A 189 -5.53 -38.71 -1.21
N CYS A 190 -6.32 -39.25 -0.29
CA CYS A 190 -6.34 -40.69 -0.04
C CYS A 190 -6.96 -41.39 -1.24
#